data_AF-A0A2V6FSW0-F1
#
_entry.id   AF-A0A2V6FSW0-F1
#
_cell.length_a   1.000
_cell.length_b   1.000
_cell.length_c   1.000
_cell.angle_alpha   90.00
_cell.angle_beta   90.00
_cell.angle_gamma   90.00
#
_symmetry.space_group_name_H-M   'P 1'
#
loop_
_entity.id
_entity.type
_entity.pdbx_description
1 polymer ?
#
loop_
_entity_poly.entity_id
_entity_poly.type
_entity_poly.pdbx_seq_one_letter_code
_entity_poly.pdbx_strand_id
1 'polypeptide(L)'
;MASGGLGKIAISLINLPGQLTAVMKDAFTSAELVKLTGSKRLPNSVWGLKPSNPALPVINNASISVPYHSIIGDRGKGDTPNSTDGVVAYWSSHLDGAKSELIVPGPHGSCELPQTIAELDRILRLNLGLRSTSKTTVAQAVR
;
A
#
# COMPACT_ATOMS: atom_id res chain seq x y z
N MET A 1 18.14 -1.47 -14.05
CA MET A 1 18.49 -0.06 -14.35
C MET A 1 18.43 0.76 -13.06
N ALA A 2 19.52 0.79 -12.28
CA ALA A 2 19.73 1.77 -11.20
C ALA A 2 21.24 1.79 -10.82
N SER A 3 22.10 1.93 -11.83
CA SER A 3 23.56 2.06 -11.69
C SER A 3 24.06 3.41 -12.23
N GLY A 4 23.22 4.45 -12.13
CA GLY A 4 23.58 5.82 -12.47
C GLY A 4 23.90 6.64 -11.21
N GLY A 5 24.96 7.45 -11.26
CA GLY A 5 25.44 8.27 -10.14
C GLY A 5 24.41 9.23 -9.53
N LEU A 6 23.30 9.52 -10.23
CA LEU A 6 22.20 10.35 -9.76
C LEU A 6 21.39 9.72 -8.62
N GLY A 7 21.39 8.39 -8.48
CA GLY A 7 20.69 7.71 -7.38
C GLY A 7 21.33 7.96 -6.00
N LYS A 8 22.61 8.31 -5.95
CA LYS A 8 23.33 8.54 -4.67
C LYS A 8 22.94 9.87 -4.01
N ILE A 9 22.55 10.87 -4.80
CA ILE A 9 22.21 12.20 -4.30
C ILE A 9 20.81 12.20 -3.66
N ALA A 10 19.85 11.49 -4.26
CA ALA A 10 18.50 11.34 -3.69
C ALA A 10 18.50 10.59 -2.33
N ILE A 11 19.42 9.63 -2.15
CA ILE A 11 19.59 8.87 -0.90
C ILE A 11 20.21 9.74 0.22
N SER A 12 21.00 10.76 -0.12
CA SER A 12 21.66 11.64 0.86
C SER A 12 20.71 12.60 1.59
N LEU A 13 19.48 12.79 1.10
CA LEU A 13 18.49 13.67 1.74
C LEU A 13 17.62 12.97 2.79
N ILE A 14 17.75 11.65 2.94
CA ILE A 14 17.05 10.86 3.96
C ILE A 14 18.06 10.47 5.05
N ASN A 15 18.76 11.45 5.61
CA ASN A 15 19.59 11.22 6.80
C ASN A 15 18.73 11.38 8.04
N LEU A 16 18.60 10.28 8.81
CA LEU A 16 18.03 10.30 10.15
C LEU A 16 18.78 11.35 10.99
N PRO A 17 18.10 12.20 11.78
CA PRO A 17 18.74 13.17 12.64
C PRO A 17 19.84 12.50 13.47
N GLY A 18 20.99 13.16 13.63
CA GLY A 18 22.17 12.56 14.28
C GLY A 18 21.88 11.94 15.66
N GLN A 19 20.92 12.52 16.39
CA GLN A 19 20.43 12.00 17.68
C GLN A 19 19.74 10.64 17.54
N LEU A 20 18.92 10.43 16.51
CA LEU A 20 18.26 9.15 16.25
C LEU A 20 19.25 8.08 15.77
N THR A 21 20.27 8.47 14.99
CA THR A 21 21.33 7.51 14.61
C THR A 21 22.19 7.07 15.80
N ALA A 22 22.39 7.92 16.81
CA ALA A 22 23.12 7.55 18.02
C ALA A 22 22.31 6.53 18.85
N VAL A 23 21.03 6.84 19.10
CA VAL A 23 20.12 5.94 19.84
C VAL A 23 19.98 4.58 19.15
N MET A 24 19.90 4.54 17.81
CA MET A 24 19.79 3.26 17.09
C MET A 24 21.10 2.46 17.04
N LYS A 25 22.27 3.11 17.07
CA LYS A 25 23.57 2.43 17.17
C LYS A 25 23.82 1.85 18.56
N ASP A 26 23.27 2.47 19.59
CA ASP A 26 23.32 1.93 20.96
C ASP A 26 22.33 0.76 21.13
N ALA A 27 21.21 0.78 20.41
CA ALA A 27 20.22 -0.30 20.45
C ALA A 27 20.56 -1.51 19.56
N PHE A 28 21.32 -1.32 18.47
CA PHE A 28 21.70 -2.40 17.56
C PHE A 28 23.19 -2.40 17.25
N THR A 29 23.84 -3.53 17.51
CA THR A 29 25.21 -3.77 17.10
C THR A 29 25.32 -3.88 15.57
N SER A 30 26.51 -3.60 15.04
CA SER A 30 26.78 -3.79 13.60
C SER A 30 26.59 -5.24 13.12
N ALA A 31 26.74 -6.22 14.02
CA ALA A 31 26.46 -7.62 13.73
C ALA A 31 24.96 -7.91 13.63
N GLU A 32 24.14 -7.32 14.49
CA GLU A 32 22.67 -7.41 14.42
C GLU A 32 22.13 -6.70 13.17
N LEU A 33 22.71 -5.56 12.79
CA LEU A 33 22.33 -4.87 11.56
C LEU A 33 22.64 -5.70 10.31
N VAL A 34 23.77 -6.41 10.28
CA VAL A 34 24.10 -7.34 9.19
C VAL A 34 23.14 -8.53 9.16
N LYS A 35 22.77 -9.07 10.33
CA LYS A 35 21.75 -10.15 10.40
C LYS A 35 20.38 -9.69 9.92
N LEU A 36 19.97 -8.47 10.25
CA LEU A 36 18.66 -7.94 9.91
C LEU A 36 18.58 -7.44 8.46
N THR A 37 19.61 -6.73 7.98
CA THR A 37 19.56 -6.03 6.69
C THR A 37 20.45 -6.60 5.61
N GLY A 38 21.33 -7.54 5.94
CA GLY A 38 22.43 -7.98 5.06
C GLY A 38 23.54 -6.94 4.90
N SER A 39 23.52 -5.85 5.68
CA SER A 39 24.48 -4.75 5.58
C SER A 39 24.71 -4.06 6.93
N LYS A 40 25.74 -3.21 7.03
CA LYS A 40 25.94 -2.35 8.21
C LYS A 40 25.05 -1.10 8.22
N ARG A 41 24.10 -0.99 7.29
CA ARG A 41 23.20 0.16 7.17
C ARG A 41 21.92 -0.10 7.96
N LEU A 42 21.36 0.98 8.52
CA LEU A 42 20.07 0.93 9.17
C LEU A 42 18.98 0.57 8.13
N PRO A 43 17.98 -0.25 8.51
CA PRO A 43 16.81 -0.49 7.67
C PRO A 43 16.11 0.83 7.35
N ASN A 44 15.65 0.98 6.12
CA ASN A 44 14.82 2.12 5.69
C ASN A 44 13.70 1.63 4.77
N SER A 45 12.80 2.53 4.35
CA SER A 45 11.63 2.18 3.52
C SER A 45 12.03 1.49 2.21
N VAL A 46 13.12 1.92 1.56
CA VAL A 46 13.63 1.31 0.32
C VAL A 46 14.11 -0.13 0.57
N TRP A 47 14.82 -0.36 1.68
CA TRP A 47 15.22 -1.71 2.09
C TRP A 47 14.00 -2.57 2.44
N GLY A 48 13.02 -1.99 3.15
CA GLY A 48 11.78 -2.64 3.56
C GLY A 48 10.99 -3.20 2.37
N LEU A 49 10.91 -2.44 1.27
CA LEU A 49 10.20 -2.79 0.04
C LEU A 49 11.00 -3.68 -0.91
N LYS A 50 12.25 -4.05 -0.58
CA LYS A 50 13.04 -4.91 -1.45
C LYS A 50 12.44 -6.32 -1.48
N PRO A 51 12.17 -6.92 -2.65
CA PRO A 51 11.61 -8.27 -2.73
C PRO A 51 12.44 -9.35 -2.03
N SER A 52 13.75 -9.13 -1.87
CA SER A 52 14.66 -10.03 -1.15
C SER A 52 14.66 -9.82 0.36
N ASN A 53 13.75 -9.02 0.92
CA ASN A 53 13.68 -8.77 2.36
C ASN A 53 13.12 -10.03 3.06
N PRO A 54 13.88 -10.66 3.98
CA PRO A 54 13.46 -11.89 4.64
C PRO A 54 12.22 -11.73 5.54
N ALA A 55 11.83 -10.51 5.89
CA ALA A 55 10.60 -10.27 6.63
C ALA A 55 9.34 -10.46 5.77
N LEU A 56 9.42 -10.26 4.44
CA LEU A 56 8.24 -10.32 3.57
C LEU A 56 7.57 -11.70 3.52
N PRO A 57 8.29 -12.83 3.37
CA PRO A 57 7.66 -14.16 3.44
C PRO A 57 7.01 -14.45 4.79
N VAL A 58 7.61 -13.98 5.89
CA VAL A 58 7.07 -14.18 7.24
C VAL A 58 5.75 -13.42 7.41
N ILE A 59 5.72 -12.15 7.00
CA ILE A 59 4.51 -11.32 7.05
C ILE A 59 3.44 -11.86 6.10
N ASN A 60 3.82 -12.30 4.91
CA ASN A 60 2.88 -12.84 3.91
C ASN A 60 2.24 -14.17 4.32
N ASN A 61 2.90 -14.94 5.19
CA ASN A 61 2.33 -16.17 5.74
C ASN A 61 1.32 -15.91 6.88
N ALA A 62 1.26 -14.69 7.41
CA ALA A 62 0.30 -14.35 8.45
C ALA A 62 -1.10 -14.14 7.83
N SER A 63 -2.06 -14.96 8.25
CA SER A 63 -3.45 -14.84 7.82
C SER A 63 -4.12 -13.60 8.45
N ILE A 64 -4.86 -12.84 7.67
CA ILE A 64 -5.73 -11.77 8.18
C ILE A 64 -6.94 -12.41 8.87
N SER A 65 -7.03 -12.30 10.19
CA SER A 65 -8.05 -12.99 11.00
C SER A 65 -9.36 -12.20 11.18
N VAL A 66 -9.37 -10.93 10.76
CA VAL A 66 -10.54 -10.05 10.86
C VAL A 66 -11.18 -9.86 9.48
N PRO A 67 -12.50 -9.64 9.37
CA PRO A 67 -13.11 -9.26 8.12
C PRO A 67 -12.46 -7.99 7.56
N TYR A 68 -12.14 -8.00 6.27
CA TYR A 68 -11.55 -6.86 5.59
C TYR A 68 -12.17 -6.69 4.20
N HIS A 69 -11.95 -5.51 3.63
CA HIS A 69 -12.43 -5.11 2.32
C HIS A 69 -11.27 -4.49 1.53
N SER A 70 -11.26 -4.69 0.22
CA SER A 70 -10.22 -4.16 -0.67
C SER A 70 -10.79 -3.06 -1.55
N ILE A 71 -10.10 -1.92 -1.65
CA ILE A 71 -10.37 -0.87 -2.64
C ILE A 71 -9.08 -0.66 -3.42
N ILE A 72 -9.08 -1.05 -4.69
CA ILE A 72 -7.87 -1.13 -5.52
C ILE A 72 -7.97 -0.14 -6.66
N GLY A 73 -6.94 0.69 -6.84
CA GLY A 73 -6.84 1.58 -8.00
C GLY A 73 -6.50 0.80 -9.28
N ASP A 74 -7.14 1.19 -10.38
CA ASP A 74 -6.83 0.79 -11.76
C ASP A 74 -6.82 2.06 -12.58
N ARG A 75 -5.82 2.29 -13.44
CA ARG A 75 -5.78 3.47 -14.34
C ARG A 75 -6.93 3.57 -15.36
N GLY A 76 -7.95 2.72 -15.26
CA GLY A 76 -9.20 2.82 -16.00
C GLY A 76 -9.06 2.29 -17.42
N LYS A 77 -8.14 1.35 -17.64
CA LYS A 77 -7.90 0.76 -18.96
C LYS A 77 -8.85 -0.39 -19.29
N GLY A 78 -9.64 -0.85 -18.31
CA GLY A 78 -10.57 -1.97 -18.49
C GLY A 78 -9.86 -3.31 -18.68
N ASP A 79 -8.63 -3.44 -18.16
CA ASP A 79 -7.75 -4.60 -18.33
C ASP A 79 -7.59 -5.44 -17.05
N THR A 80 -8.29 -5.12 -15.96
CA THR A 80 -8.33 -5.94 -14.74
C THR A 80 -8.71 -7.40 -15.09
N PRO A 81 -7.96 -8.43 -14.63
CA PRO A 81 -6.94 -8.42 -13.56
C PRO A 81 -5.51 -8.07 -14.01
N ASN A 82 -5.28 -7.80 -15.29
CA ASN A 82 -3.97 -7.36 -15.81
C ASN A 82 -3.81 -5.83 -15.71
N SER A 83 -4.24 -5.24 -14.60
CA SER A 83 -4.28 -3.79 -14.39
C SER A 83 -3.22 -3.31 -13.40
N THR A 84 -3.07 -1.99 -13.34
CA THR A 84 -2.19 -1.30 -12.40
C THR A 84 -2.68 0.11 -12.12
N ASP A 85 -2.46 0.60 -10.92
CA ASP A 85 -2.66 2.00 -10.54
C ASP A 85 -1.49 2.92 -11.02
N GLY A 86 -0.51 2.35 -11.71
CA GLY A 86 0.70 3.02 -12.20
C GLY A 86 1.94 2.80 -11.32
N VAL A 87 1.79 2.20 -10.14
CA VAL A 87 2.87 1.85 -9.21
C VAL A 87 2.77 0.37 -8.81
N VAL A 88 1.58 -0.07 -8.43
CA VAL A 88 1.28 -1.43 -7.97
C VAL A 88 0.39 -2.13 -8.99
N ALA A 89 0.71 -3.38 -9.32
CA ALA A 89 -0.12 -4.21 -10.20
C ALA A 89 -1.22 -4.91 -9.40
N TYR A 90 -2.37 -5.18 -10.03
CA TYR A 90 -3.53 -5.80 -9.38
C TYR A 90 -3.18 -7.11 -8.66
N TRP A 91 -2.41 -8.00 -9.29
CA TRP A 91 -2.01 -9.27 -8.67
C TRP A 91 -1.21 -9.09 -7.37
N SER A 92 -0.54 -7.94 -7.20
CA SER A 92 0.23 -7.62 -6.00
C SER A 92 -0.59 -6.90 -4.93
N SER A 93 -1.70 -6.25 -5.30
CA SER A 93 -2.62 -5.58 -4.35
C SER A 93 -3.79 -6.46 -3.94
N HIS A 94 -4.12 -7.46 -4.75
CA HIS A 94 -5.19 -8.42 -4.49
C HIS A 94 -4.84 -9.36 -3.32
N LEU A 95 -5.82 -9.59 -2.44
CA LEU A 95 -5.72 -10.49 -1.29
C LEU A 95 -6.97 -11.37 -1.20
N ASP A 96 -6.78 -12.68 -1.37
CA ASP A 96 -7.84 -13.68 -1.26
C ASP A 96 -8.52 -13.64 0.11
N GLY A 97 -9.86 -13.60 0.12
CA GLY A 97 -10.67 -13.66 1.35
C GLY A 97 -11.31 -12.33 1.77
N ALA A 98 -11.12 -11.26 1.00
CA ALA A 98 -11.81 -9.98 1.22
C ALA A 98 -13.34 -10.17 1.16
N LYS A 99 -14.07 -9.49 2.06
CA LYS A 99 -15.54 -9.49 2.07
C LYS A 99 -16.15 -8.73 0.90
N SER A 100 -15.44 -7.73 0.40
CA SER A 100 -15.71 -7.11 -0.90
C SER A 100 -14.41 -6.57 -1.48
N GLU A 101 -14.35 -6.46 -2.80
CA GLU A 101 -13.28 -5.82 -3.54
C GLU A 101 -13.91 -4.85 -4.55
N LEU A 102 -13.48 -3.59 -4.53
CA LEU A 102 -13.89 -2.58 -5.51
C LEU A 102 -12.66 -2.11 -6.29
N ILE A 103 -12.77 -2.14 -7.62
CA ILE A 103 -11.80 -1.52 -8.52
C ILE A 103 -12.22 -0.09 -8.82
N VAL A 104 -11.37 0.87 -8.48
CA VAL A 104 -11.62 2.30 -8.70
C VAL A 104 -10.78 2.79 -9.88
N PRO A 105 -11.39 3.41 -10.90
CA PRO A 105 -10.64 4.00 -12.01
C PRO A 105 -9.86 5.24 -11.53
N GLY A 106 -8.56 5.06 -11.24
CA GLY A 106 -7.68 6.10 -10.75
C GLY A 106 -6.20 5.70 -10.62
N PRO A 107 -5.31 6.67 -10.40
CA PRO A 107 -3.87 6.43 -10.21
C PRO A 107 -3.57 5.91 -8.78
N HIS A 108 -2.31 5.63 -8.46
CA HIS A 108 -1.89 5.18 -7.13
C HIS A 108 -2.42 6.05 -5.96
N GLY A 109 -2.57 7.37 -6.17
CA GLY A 109 -3.18 8.31 -5.22
C GLY A 109 -4.72 8.33 -5.24
N SER A 110 -5.40 7.20 -5.45
CA SER A 110 -6.86 7.13 -5.63
C SER A 110 -7.68 7.36 -4.35
N CYS A 111 -7.05 7.54 -3.19
CA CYS A 111 -7.72 7.64 -1.89
C CYS A 111 -8.74 8.80 -1.82
N GLU A 112 -8.47 9.91 -2.52
CA GLU A 112 -9.31 11.11 -2.50
C GLU A 112 -10.40 11.10 -3.58
N LEU A 113 -10.47 10.05 -4.42
CA LEU A 113 -11.47 9.98 -5.46
C LEU A 113 -12.87 9.80 -4.87
N PRO A 114 -13.90 10.43 -5.47
CA PRO A 114 -15.27 10.31 -4.99
C PRO A 114 -15.74 8.86 -4.89
N GLN A 115 -15.34 7.98 -5.81
CA GLN A 115 -15.72 6.56 -5.75
C GLN A 115 -15.06 5.84 -4.56
N THR A 116 -13.78 6.12 -4.30
CA THR A 116 -13.05 5.56 -3.14
C THR A 116 -13.68 5.99 -1.82
N ILE A 117 -13.97 7.28 -1.69
CA ILE A 117 -14.60 7.85 -0.48
C ILE A 117 -16.02 7.26 -0.31
N ALA A 118 -16.79 7.15 -1.38
CA ALA A 118 -18.13 6.58 -1.33
C ALA A 118 -18.11 5.11 -0.89
N GLU A 119 -17.15 4.31 -1.38
CA GLU A 119 -17.00 2.91 -0.96
C GLU A 119 -16.56 2.79 0.50
N LEU A 120 -15.64 3.66 0.93
CA LEU A 120 -15.22 3.74 2.32
C LEU A 120 -16.42 4.06 3.24
N ASP A 121 -17.23 5.08 2.92
CA ASP A 121 -18.44 5.41 3.67
C ASP A 121 -19.44 4.25 3.69
N ARG A 122 -19.65 3.56 2.55
CA ARG A 122 -20.50 2.37 2.46
C ARG A 122 -20.03 1.25 3.39
N ILE A 123 -18.73 0.96 3.42
CA ILE A 123 -18.13 -0.07 4.28
C ILE A 123 -18.26 0.31 5.76
N LEU A 124 -18.02 1.58 6.11
CA LEU A 124 -18.15 2.05 7.49
C LEU A 124 -19.60 1.93 7.98
N ARG A 125 -20.58 2.34 7.17
CA ARG A 125 -22.01 2.20 7.49
C ARG A 125 -22.43 0.74 7.64
N LEU A 126 -21.96 -0.14 6.75
CA LEU A 126 -22.19 -1.57 6.85
C LEU A 126 -21.76 -2.12 8.21
N ASN A 127 -20.57 -1.75 8.69
CA ASN A 127 -20.04 -2.20 9.98
C ASN A 127 -20.74 -1.55 11.19
N LEU A 128 -21.35 -0.38 11.03
CA LEU A 128 -22.25 0.21 12.03
C LEU A 128 -23.65 -0.43 12.05
N GLY A 129 -23.92 -1.42 11.20
CA GLY A 129 -25.25 -2.02 11.05
C GLY A 129 -26.26 -1.11 10.33
N LEU A 130 -25.81 0.03 9.80
CA LEU A 130 -26.61 0.94 9.01
C LEU A 130 -26.66 0.42 7.57
N ARG A 131 -27.77 -0.20 7.19
CA ARG A 131 -27.95 -0.63 5.79
C ARG A 131 -28.05 0.60 4.89
N SER A 132 -27.31 0.60 3.78
CA SER A 132 -27.37 1.66 2.77
C SER A 132 -28.81 1.77 2.23
N THR A 133 -29.48 2.86 2.56
CA THR A 133 -30.76 3.25 1.95
C THR A 133 -30.45 3.98 0.65
N SER A 134 -30.07 3.22 -0.39
CA SER A 134 -29.83 3.81 -1.70
C SER A 134 -31.13 4.43 -2.23
N LYS A 135 -31.28 5.75 -2.10
CA LYS A 135 -32.28 6.51 -2.84
C LYS A 135 -31.79 6.59 -4.28
N THR A 136 -32.31 5.71 -5.13
CA THR A 136 -32.19 5.83 -6.58
C THR A 136 -32.94 7.10 -7.00
N THR A 137 -32.25 8.23 -7.08
CA THR A 137 -32.79 9.40 -7.77
C THR A 137 -32.62 9.15 -9.26
N VAL A 138 -33.63 8.55 -9.89
CA VAL A 138 -33.76 8.53 -11.34
C VAL A 138 -34.05 9.98 -11.76
N ALA A 139 -33.02 10.71 -12.15
CA ALA A 139 -33.21 11.96 -12.87
C ALA A 139 -33.73 11.61 -14.27
N GLN A 140 -35.05 11.69 -14.43
CA GLN A 140 -35.69 11.74 -15.74
C GLN A 140 -35.23 13.01 -16.45
N ALA A 141 -34.41 12.86 -17.49
CA ALA A 141 -34.25 13.90 -18.50
C ALA A 141 -35.39 13.73 -19.52
N VAL A 142 -36.39 14.60 -19.42
CA VAL A 142 -37.46 14.78 -20.40
C VAL A 142 -37.00 15.80 -21.44
N ARG A 143 -37.03 15.36 -22.70
CA ARG A 143 -37.11 16.09 -23.99
C ARG A 143 -36.07 17.15 -24.32
#